data_AF-A0A0F2NW70-F1
#
_entry.id   AF-A0A0F2NW70-F1
#
_cell.length_a   1.000
_cell.length_b   1.000
_cell.length_c   1.000
_cell.angle_alpha   90.00
_cell.angle_beta   90.00
_cell.angle_gamma   90.00
#
_symmetry.space_group_name_H-M   'P 1'
#
loop_
_entity.id
_entity.type
_entity.pdbx_description
1 polymer ?
#
loop_
_entity_poly.entity_id
_entity_poly.type
_entity_poly.pdbx_seq_one_letter_code
_entity_poly.pdbx_strand_id
1 'polypeptide(L)'
;IAKNFGVSEHIIAVTIVAFGTSVPELVTSVVAAVKKQMDISVGNLIGSNIFNILAVLGITAIFKEIPISETVISNDIFWVLGTSFILLPLMLNYNISRWKGVLLFLSYLLYVFFLLQSI
;
A
#
# COMPACT_ATOMS: atom_id res chain seq x y z
N ILE A 1 1.56 -9.76 21.59
CA ILE A 1 2.92 -9.16 21.42
C ILE A 1 2.81 -7.64 21.38
N ALA A 2 2.15 -7.02 20.40
CA ALA A 2 2.18 -5.56 20.26
C ALA A 2 1.28 -4.74 21.23
N LYS A 3 0.20 -5.30 21.80
CA LYS A 3 -0.50 -4.69 22.96
C LYS A 3 0.40 -4.48 24.18
N ASN A 4 1.47 -5.27 24.32
CA ASN A 4 2.43 -5.13 25.43
C ASN A 4 3.46 -4.01 25.19
N PHE A 5 3.51 -3.44 23.97
CA PHE A 5 4.41 -2.35 23.59
C PHE A 5 3.69 -0.99 23.49
N GLY A 6 2.42 -0.90 23.89
CA GLY A 6 1.63 0.34 23.80
C GLY A 6 1.16 0.72 22.39
N VAL A 7 1.41 -0.14 21.38
CA VAL A 7 1.06 0.13 19.98
C VAL A 7 -0.40 -0.27 19.70
N SER A 8 -1.15 0.62 19.04
CA SER A 8 -2.55 0.38 18.69
C SER A 8 -2.73 -0.78 17.69
N GLU A 9 -3.87 -1.48 17.77
CA GLU A 9 -4.24 -2.54 16.82
C GLU A 9 -4.22 -2.05 15.36
N HIS A 10 -4.59 -0.79 15.16
CA HIS A 10 -4.55 -0.11 13.88
C HIS A 10 -3.12 -0.04 13.29
N ILE A 11 -2.12 0.38 14.08
CA ILE A 11 -0.74 0.51 13.60
C ILE A 11 -0.16 -0.86 13.27
N ILE A 12 -0.48 -1.89 14.05
CA ILE A 12 -0.06 -3.28 13.76
C ILE A 12 -0.67 -3.77 12.44
N ALA A 13 -1.95 -3.49 12.22
CA ALA A 13 -2.66 -3.88 11.00
C ALA A 13 -2.05 -3.21 9.76
N VAL A 14 -1.79 -1.90 9.82
CA VAL A 14 -1.30 -1.13 8.67
C VAL A 14 0.21 -1.30 8.42
N THR A 15 0.98 -1.73 9.43
CA THR A 15 2.41 -2.02 9.26
C THR A 15 2.67 -3.50 9.03
N ILE A 16 2.63 -4.32 10.08
CA ILE A 16 3.09 -5.71 10.06
C ILE A 16 2.19 -6.59 9.20
N VAL A 17 0.88 -6.49 9.39
CA VAL A 17 -0.08 -7.35 8.67
C VAL A 17 -0.10 -6.97 7.19
N ALA A 18 -0.32 -5.68 6.89
CA ALA A 18 -0.34 -5.19 5.51
C ALA A 18 0.98 -5.47 4.78
N PHE A 19 2.13 -5.17 5.40
CA PHE A 19 3.43 -5.48 4.81
C PHE A 19 3.60 -6.98 4.55
N GLY A 20 3.29 -7.82 5.56
CA GLY A 20 3.40 -9.27 5.44
C GLY A 20 2.57 -9.84 4.29
N THR A 21 1.36 -9.32 4.07
CA THR A 21 0.51 -9.72 2.95
C THR A 21 1.03 -9.28 1.59
N SER A 22 1.81 -8.20 1.50
CA SER A 22 2.34 -7.66 0.24
C SER A 22 3.76 -8.15 -0.11
N VAL A 23 4.41 -8.92 0.78
CA VAL A 23 5.76 -9.48 0.52
C VAL A 23 5.77 -10.39 -0.72
N PRO A 24 4.82 -11.33 -0.91
CA PRO A 24 4.80 -12.18 -2.11
C PRO A 24 4.73 -11.37 -3.42
N GLU A 25 3.93 -10.31 -3.44
CA GLU A 25 3.75 -9.40 -4.56
C GLU A 25 5.01 -8.59 -4.81
N LEU A 26 5.65 -8.09 -3.75
CA LEU A 26 6.93 -7.40 -3.85
C LEU A 26 7.99 -8.32 -4.48
N VAL A 27 8.10 -9.57 -4.01
CA VAL A 27 9.01 -10.56 -4.58
C VAL A 27 8.72 -10.79 -6.06
N THR A 28 7.44 -10.96 -6.42
CA THR A 28 7.01 -11.19 -7.80
C THR A 28 7.38 -10.00 -8.71
N SER A 29 7.08 -8.77 -8.27
CA SER A 29 7.43 -7.55 -9.00
C SER A 29 8.95 -7.36 -9.13
N VAL A 30 9.72 -7.60 -8.06
CA VAL A 30 11.19 -7.51 -8.10
C VAL A 30 11.78 -8.54 -9.07
N VAL A 31 11.33 -9.79 -9.03
CA VAL A 31 11.81 -10.84 -9.94
C VAL A 31 11.48 -10.49 -11.39
N ALA A 32 10.27 -10.00 -11.68
CA ALA A 32 9.88 -9.56 -13.01
C ALA A 32 10.74 -8.37 -13.49
N ALA A 33 10.99 -7.38 -12.63
CA ALA A 33 11.83 -6.23 -12.95
C ALA A 33 13.29 -6.63 -13.24
N VAL A 34 13.87 -7.55 -12.44
CA VAL A 34 15.23 -8.09 -12.66
C VAL A 34 15.31 -8.85 -14.00
N LYS A 35 14.24 -9.56 -14.37
CA LYS A 35 14.12 -10.23 -15.68
C LYS A 35 13.80 -9.28 -16.84
N LYS A 36 13.78 -7.96 -16.62
CA LYS A 36 13.41 -6.91 -17.59
C LYS A 36 11.96 -7.04 -18.12
N GLN A 37 11.08 -7.69 -17.37
CA GLN A 37 9.65 -7.83 -17.68
C GLN A 37 8.84 -6.75 -16.94
N MET A 38 9.05 -5.50 -17.35
CA MET A 38 8.46 -4.34 -16.65
C MET A 38 6.93 -4.36 -16.67
N ASP A 39 6.32 -4.80 -17.77
CA ASP A 39 4.86 -4.88 -17.91
C ASP A 39 4.24 -5.83 -16.87
N ILE A 40 4.90 -6.97 -16.61
CA ILE A 40 4.46 -7.93 -15.59
C ILE A 40 4.64 -7.34 -14.19
N SER A 41 5.77 -6.68 -13.92
CA SER A 41 6.02 -6.03 -12.63
C SER A 41 4.98 -4.97 -12.30
N VAL A 42 4.64 -4.13 -13.29
CA VAL A 42 3.68 -3.03 -13.16
C VAL A 42 2.25 -3.57 -13.09
N GLY A 43 1.93 -4.57 -13.92
CA GLY A 43 0.63 -5.25 -13.90
C GLY A 43 0.34 -5.91 -12.55
N ASN A 44 1.33 -6.58 -11.95
CA ASN A 44 1.21 -7.13 -10.60
C ASN A 44 0.96 -6.03 -9.56
N LEU A 45 1.73 -4.94 -9.60
CA LEU A 45 1.61 -3.85 -8.63
C LEU A 45 0.23 -3.18 -8.67
N ILE A 46 -0.27 -2.83 -9.85
CA ILE A 46 -1.59 -2.19 -9.97
C ILE A 46 -2.70 -3.21 -9.72
N GLY A 47 -2.61 -4.37 -10.36
CA GLY A 47 -3.63 -5.41 -10.33
C GLY A 47 -3.95 -5.87 -8.92
N SER A 48 -2.92 -6.10 -8.10
CA SER A 48 -3.10 -6.52 -6.70
C SER A 48 -3.78 -5.44 -5.85
N ASN A 49 -3.47 -4.16 -6.05
CA ASN A 49 -4.14 -3.07 -5.33
C ASN A 49 -5.62 -2.94 -5.73
N ILE A 50 -5.92 -3.03 -7.04
CA ILE A 50 -7.30 -3.03 -7.54
C ILE A 50 -8.06 -4.23 -6.98
N PHE A 51 -7.46 -5.43 -7.01
CA PHE A 51 -8.06 -6.65 -6.50
C PHE A 51 -8.32 -6.56 -4.99
N ASN A 52 -7.38 -6.03 -4.20
CA ASN A 52 -7.55 -5.88 -2.76
C ASN A 52 -8.72 -4.95 -2.41
N ILE A 53 -8.92 -3.86 -3.15
CA ILE A 53 -10.03 -2.93 -2.89
C ILE A 53 -11.37 -3.50 -3.41
N LEU A 54 -11.40 -3.97 -4.66
CA LEU A 54 -12.67 -4.36 -5.28
C LEU A 54 -13.13 -5.76 -4.85
N ALA A 55 -12.22 -6.73 -4.85
CA ALA A 55 -12.57 -8.10 -4.51
C ALA A 55 -12.47 -8.31 -3.01
N VAL A 56 -11.29 -8.14 -2.39
CA VAL A 56 -11.12 -8.50 -0.96
C VAL A 56 -11.97 -7.60 -0.07
N LEU A 57 -11.81 -6.28 -0.14
CA LEU A 57 -12.55 -5.34 0.68
C LEU A 57 -14.04 -5.30 0.27
N GLY A 58 -14.34 -5.20 -1.04
CA GLY A 58 -15.71 -5.14 -1.55
C GLY A 58 -16.55 -6.37 -1.20
N ILE A 59 -16.02 -7.59 -1.39
CA ILE A 59 -16.73 -8.82 -1.02
C ILE A 59 -16.87 -8.91 0.51
N THR A 60 -15.82 -8.58 1.27
CA THR A 60 -15.90 -8.60 2.74
C THR A 60 -17.00 -7.67 3.26
N ALA A 61 -17.13 -6.48 2.67
CA ALA A 61 -18.15 -5.49 3.05
C ALA A 61 -19.59 -5.94 2.74
N ILE A 62 -19.80 -6.84 1.77
CA ILE A 62 -21.12 -7.43 1.50
C ILE A 62 -21.55 -8.36 2.64
N PHE A 63 -20.61 -9.15 3.16
CA PHE A 63 -20.91 -10.17 4.18
C PHE A 63 -20.87 -9.63 5.60
N LYS A 64 -20.08 -8.58 5.86
CA LYS A 64 -19.88 -8.06 7.21
C LYS A 64 -19.59 -6.56 7.18
N GLU A 65 -20.24 -5.83 8.09
CA GLU A 65 -19.88 -4.45 8.36
C GLU A 65 -18.44 -4.35 8.85
N ILE A 66 -17.65 -3.50 8.19
CA ILE A 66 -16.24 -3.29 8.49
C ILE A 66 -16.18 -2.06 9.41
N PRO A 67 -15.87 -2.22 10.71
CA PRO A 67 -15.71 -1.08 11.60
C PRO A 67 -14.47 -0.29 11.17
N ILE A 68 -14.66 0.99 10.88
CA ILE A 68 -13.59 1.90 10.45
C ILE A 68 -13.26 2.83 11.63
N SER A 69 -11.98 2.92 12.01
CA SER A 69 -11.54 3.87 13.04
C SER A 69 -11.49 5.29 12.49
N GLU A 70 -11.71 6.29 13.35
CA GLU A 70 -11.63 7.71 12.95
C GLU A 70 -10.25 8.07 12.39
N THR A 71 -9.17 7.42 12.85
CA THR A 71 -7.81 7.60 12.33
C THR A 71 -7.68 7.25 10.85
N VAL A 72 -8.38 6.19 10.41
CA VAL A 72 -8.35 5.75 9.00
C VAL A 72 -9.02 6.78 8.10
N ILE A 73 -10.17 7.31 8.53
CA ILE A 73 -10.95 8.29 7.75
C ILE A 73 -10.29 9.66 7.75
N SER A 74 -9.70 10.08 8.88
CA SER A 74 -9.14 11.43 9.02
C SER A 74 -7.70 11.56 8.50
N ASN A 75 -6.94 10.46 8.40
CA ASN A 75 -5.52 10.51 8.01
C ASN A 75 -5.17 9.52 6.89
N ASP A 76 -5.35 8.21 7.10
CA ASP A 76 -4.82 7.21 6.15
C ASP A 76 -5.45 7.29 4.77
N ILE A 77 -6.74 7.59 4.69
CA ILE A 77 -7.43 7.72 3.41
C ILE A 77 -6.82 8.82 2.54
N PHE A 78 -6.33 9.91 3.14
CA PHE A 78 -5.68 10.99 2.40
C PHE A 78 -4.30 10.58 1.88
N TRP A 79 -3.56 9.77 2.62
CA TRP A 79 -2.30 9.19 2.15
C TRP A 79 -2.51 8.23 0.99
N VAL A 80 -3.50 7.33 1.09
CA VAL A 80 -3.85 6.38 0.01
C VAL A 80 -4.32 7.13 -1.24
N LEU A 81 -5.20 8.11 -1.10
CA LEU A 81 -5.68 8.91 -2.23
C LEU A 81 -4.53 9.73 -2.84
N GLY A 82 -3.75 10.43 -2.03
CA GLY A 82 -2.63 11.26 -2.49
C GLY A 82 -1.59 10.45 -3.25
N THR A 83 -1.17 9.31 -2.72
CA THR A 83 -0.22 8.42 -3.41
C THR A 83 -0.80 7.83 -4.68
N SER A 84 -2.08 7.47 -4.71
CA SER A 84 -2.78 6.99 -5.91
C SER A 84 -2.85 8.08 -7.00
N PHE A 85 -3.17 9.31 -6.63
CA PHE A 85 -3.19 10.45 -7.55
C PHE A 85 -1.80 10.80 -8.08
N ILE A 86 -0.74 10.65 -7.28
CA ILE A 86 0.65 10.82 -7.71
C ILE A 86 1.04 9.70 -8.70
N LEU A 87 0.60 8.46 -8.44
CA LEU A 87 0.89 7.31 -9.29
C LEU A 87 0.33 7.47 -10.71
N LEU A 88 -0.89 7.98 -10.86
CA LEU A 88 -1.56 8.16 -12.17
C LEU A 88 -0.70 8.91 -13.22
N PRO A 89 -0.24 10.16 -13.00
CA PRO A 89 0.60 10.88 -13.96
C PRO A 89 1.98 10.23 -14.14
N LEU A 90 2.53 9.59 -13.10
CA LEU A 90 3.80 8.86 -13.20
C LEU A 90 3.70 7.69 -14.18
N MET A 91 2.50 7.15 -14.39
CA MET A 91 2.23 5.98 -15.23
C MET A 91 1.83 6.29 -16.67
N LEU A 92 1.51 7.55 -17.02
CA LEU A 92 1.05 7.94 -18.37
C LEU A 92 2.00 7.52 -19.50
N ASN A 93 3.30 7.46 -19.23
CA ASN A 93 4.32 7.12 -20.23
C ASN A 93 4.74 5.63 -20.15
N TYR A 94 4.04 4.79 -19.38
CA TYR A 94 4.34 3.37 -19.12
C TYR A 94 5.80 3.07 -18.71
N ASN A 95 6.52 4.09 -18.28
CA ASN A 95 7.93 4.01 -17.94
C ASN A 95 8.12 4.51 -16.52
N ILE A 96 8.34 3.58 -15.59
CA ILE A 96 8.75 3.87 -14.22
C ILE A 96 10.27 3.90 -14.17
N SER A 97 10.83 5.11 -14.26
CA SER A 97 12.25 5.34 -14.08
C SER A 97 12.63 5.29 -12.59
N ARG A 98 13.93 5.14 -12.30
CA ARG A 98 14.45 5.11 -10.92
C ARG A 98 14.01 6.32 -10.09
N TRP A 99 13.97 7.50 -10.69
CA TRP A 99 13.53 8.74 -10.04
C TRP A 99 12.07 8.68 -9.58
N LYS A 100 11.19 8.12 -10.41
CA LYS A 100 9.77 7.92 -10.06
C LYS A 100 9.64 6.93 -8.90
N GLY A 101 10.45 5.87 -8.90
CA GLY A 101 10.51 4.91 -7.80
C GLY A 101 11.01 5.53 -6.49
N VAL A 102 12.06 6.36 -6.54
CA VAL A 102 12.58 7.07 -5.36
C VAL A 102 11.52 8.00 -4.77
N LEU A 103 10.78 8.73 -5.61
CA LEU A 103 9.70 9.62 -5.15
C LEU A 103 8.61 8.83 -4.41
N LEU A 104 8.15 7.71 -4.98
CA LEU A 104 7.15 6.84 -4.34
C LEU A 104 7.69 6.22 -3.04
N PHE A 105 8.94 5.77 -3.03
CA PHE A 105 9.57 5.21 -1.85
C PHE A 105 9.71 6.24 -0.72
N LEU A 106 10.08 7.49 -1.04
CA LEU A 106 10.12 8.58 -0.06
C LEU A 106 8.73 8.91 0.49
N SER A 107 7.69 8.91 -0.35
CA SER A 107 6.32 9.09 0.15
C SER A 107 5.88 7.97 1.10
N TYR A 108 6.30 6.73 0.84
CA TYR A 108 6.04 5.61 1.74
C TYR A 108 6.78 5.76 3.08
N LEU A 109 8.06 6.15 3.05
CA LEU A 109 8.83 6.41 4.27
C LEU A 109 8.24 7.55 5.10
N LEU A 110 7.78 8.63 4.44
CA LEU A 110 7.10 9.74 5.11
C LEU A 110 5.80 9.26 5.78
N TYR A 111 4.98 8.47 5.06
CA TYR A 111 3.77 7.89 5.63
C TYR A 111 4.07 7.05 6.88
N VAL A 112 5.04 6.14 6.80
CA VAL A 112 5.44 5.31 7.94
C VAL A 112 5.97 6.16 9.09
N PHE A 113 6.75 7.21 8.82
CA PHE A 113 7.24 8.12 9.85
C PHE A 113 6.10 8.81 10.60
N PHE A 114 5.12 9.38 9.89
CA PHE A 114 3.95 10.02 10.52
C PHE A 114 3.06 9.01 11.25
N LEU A 115 2.94 7.79 10.73
CA LEU A 115 2.20 6.70 11.39
C LEU A 115 2.88 6.25 12.69
N LEU A 116 4.21 6.21 12.74
CA LEU A 116 4.93 5.86 13.96
C LEU A 116 4.93 6.99 14.99
N GLN A 117 4.85 8.26 14.56
CA GLN A 117 4.72 9.40 15.47
C GLN A 117 3.33 9.45 16.16
N SER A 118 2.32 8.77 15.61
CA SER A 118 0.98 8.70 16.20
C SER A 118 0.79 7.54 17.20
N ILE A 119 1.85 6.75 17.47
CA ILE A 119 1.94 5.80 18.59
C ILE A 119 1.97 6.57 19.91
#